data_AF-A0A7C5I3A4-F1
#
_entry.id   AF-A0A7C5I3A4-F1
#
_cell.length_a   1.000
_cell.length_b   1.000
_cell.length_c   1.000
_cell.angle_alpha   90.00
_cell.angle_beta   90.00
_cell.angle_gamma   90.00
#
_symmetry.space_group_name_H-M   'P 1'
#
loop_
_entity.id
_entity.type
_entity.pdbx_description
1 polymer ?
#
loop_
_entity_poly.entity_id
_entity_poly.type
_entity_poly.pdbx_seq_one_letter_code
_entity_poly.pdbx_strand_id
1 'polypeptide(L)'
;MGASSALIESNGKRIFYTGDISLSPQLTVPEATLPDEVDIVISEGTYGLKETLSVNREIETHRLSRKLRKTLGSGGRVMLPVFALGRGQEALYMILKLMEAEKIPRVPIYINGMVHVLTDLLLKEHDDMNSENRAWFKDSIKRHVTVIPKKLSSIIEDKSPMILILSSGMLIEDTLSYIFARQMLLEAKSAIYFMGYQSPESPGFAVLEAFKSTRQLELNEEKIDVRCDVDIFNFSGHANYSELLEIPRRLQPKKLIYVHGDKEALENLKEELQYEFEIDIPDNLEEIAL
;
A
#
# COMPACT_ATOMS: atom_id res chain seq x y z
N MET A 1 3.98 3.38 9.50
CA MET A 1 4.13 3.71 10.93
C MET A 1 5.43 3.10 11.41
N GLY A 2 6.29 3.89 12.04
CA GLY A 2 7.63 3.44 12.47
C GLY A 2 8.66 3.33 11.34
N ALA A 3 8.34 3.83 10.13
CA ALA A 3 9.37 4.02 9.11
C ALA A 3 10.32 5.12 9.58
N SER A 4 11.61 4.99 9.27
CA SER A 4 12.61 5.95 9.70
C SER A 4 13.73 5.98 8.67
N SER A 5 14.19 7.19 8.38
CA SER A 5 15.45 7.42 7.67
C SER A 5 16.57 7.56 8.69
N ALA A 6 17.80 7.19 8.29
CA ALA A 6 18.97 7.26 9.15
C ALA A 6 19.91 8.37 8.68
N LEU A 7 20.19 9.33 9.55
CA LEU A 7 21.30 10.25 9.39
C LEU A 7 22.50 9.70 10.18
N ILE A 8 23.57 9.38 9.46
CA ILE A 8 24.79 8.78 10.02
C ILE A 8 25.93 9.78 9.88
N GLU A 9 26.58 10.10 10.99
CA GLU A 9 27.72 11.01 11.02
C GLU A 9 28.98 10.23 11.39
N SER A 10 29.97 10.21 10.50
CA SER A 10 31.21 9.47 10.69
C SER A 10 32.37 10.14 9.96
N ASN A 11 33.51 10.28 10.64
CA ASN A 11 34.73 10.89 10.09
C ASN A 11 34.51 12.26 9.42
N GLY A 12 33.59 13.06 9.97
CA GLY A 12 33.25 14.39 9.42
C GLY A 12 32.38 14.38 8.17
N LYS A 13 31.83 13.21 7.78
CA LYS A 13 30.85 13.08 6.69
C LYS A 13 29.45 12.82 7.25
N ARG A 14 28.44 13.35 6.59
CA ARG A 14 27.01 13.13 6.90
C ARG A 14 26.36 12.31 5.78
N ILE A 15 25.88 11.11 6.11
CA ILE A 15 25.25 10.18 5.19
C ILE A 15 23.78 10.06 5.56
N PHE A 16 22.90 10.32 4.61
CA PHE A 16 21.47 10.13 4.80
C PHE A 16 20.98 8.92 4.01
N TYR A 17 20.55 7.89 4.74
CA TYR A 17 19.90 6.73 4.16
C TYR A 17 18.39 6.86 4.32
N THR A 18 17.67 6.96 3.20
CA THR A 18 16.24 7.25 3.21
C THR A 18 15.42 6.09 3.78
N GLY A 19 15.85 4.84 3.53
CA GLY A 19 14.95 3.70 3.54
C GLY A 19 13.84 3.89 2.49
N ASP A 20 12.67 3.31 2.72
CA ASP A 20 11.46 3.67 1.97
C ASP A 20 10.94 5.00 2.49
N ILE A 21 10.69 5.95 1.59
CA ILE A 21 10.41 7.35 1.94
C ILE A 21 9.28 7.89 1.09
N SER A 22 8.46 8.82 1.61
CA SER A 22 7.51 9.60 0.82
C SER A 22 7.47 11.03 1.35
N LEU A 23 7.52 12.01 0.45
CA LEU A 23 7.40 13.44 0.80
C LEU A 23 5.94 13.91 0.83
N SER A 24 4.99 13.01 0.57
CA SER A 24 3.57 13.27 0.57
C SER A 24 2.96 12.68 1.84
N PRO A 25 2.14 13.45 2.59
CA PRO A 25 1.45 12.91 3.74
C PRO A 25 0.46 11.83 3.31
N GLN A 26 0.43 10.75 4.06
CA GLN A 26 -0.60 9.71 3.95
C GLN A 26 -1.78 10.08 4.87
N LEU A 27 -2.87 9.31 4.84
CA LEU A 27 -4.02 9.58 5.72
C LEU A 27 -3.71 9.30 7.20
N THR A 28 -2.76 8.41 7.47
CA THR A 28 -2.45 7.86 8.79
C THR A 28 -1.02 8.11 9.26
N VAL A 29 -0.13 8.56 8.36
CA VAL A 29 1.26 8.91 8.68
C VAL A 29 1.65 10.21 7.95
N PRO A 30 2.48 11.07 8.56
CA PRO A 30 2.91 12.32 7.96
C PRO A 30 3.89 12.08 6.81
N GLU A 31 4.23 13.16 6.11
CA GLU A 31 5.35 13.19 5.17
C GLU A 31 6.69 12.96 5.88
N ALA A 32 7.68 12.46 5.14
CA ALA A 32 9.02 12.29 5.66
C ALA A 32 9.71 13.63 5.93
N THR A 33 10.44 13.70 7.03
CA THR A 33 11.31 14.85 7.35
C THR A 33 12.69 14.62 6.75
N LEU A 34 13.18 15.59 5.98
CA LEU A 34 14.53 15.58 5.42
C LEU A 34 15.50 16.34 6.33
N PRO A 35 16.78 15.92 6.43
CA PRO A 35 17.82 16.72 7.09
C PRO A 35 18.20 17.94 6.25
N ASP A 36 18.91 18.90 6.84
CA ASP A 36 19.31 20.13 6.13
C ASP A 36 20.50 19.93 5.16
N GLU A 37 21.62 19.38 5.65
CA GLU A 37 22.86 19.24 4.86
C GLU A 37 23.41 17.82 4.99
N VAL A 38 23.76 17.21 3.85
CA VAL A 38 24.30 15.85 3.79
C VAL A 38 25.36 15.78 2.70
N ASP A 39 26.42 15.01 2.93
CA ASP A 39 27.44 14.77 1.91
C ASP A 39 26.99 13.70 0.92
N ILE A 40 26.28 12.68 1.43
CA ILE A 40 25.88 11.49 0.68
C ILE A 40 24.42 11.18 0.96
N VAL A 41 23.66 10.92 -0.10
CA VAL A 41 22.29 10.38 0.00
C VAL A 41 22.28 8.97 -0.56
N ILE A 42 21.73 8.04 0.21
CA ILE A 42 21.39 6.70 -0.25
C ILE A 42 19.86 6.65 -0.32
N SER A 43 19.30 6.61 -1.53
CA SER A 43 17.86 6.72 -1.77
C SER A 43 17.28 5.43 -2.34
N GLU A 44 16.04 5.11 -1.99
CA GLU A 44 15.24 4.16 -2.77
C GLU A 44 14.99 4.67 -4.21
N GLY A 45 14.56 3.79 -5.10
CA GLY A 45 14.19 4.12 -6.48
C GLY A 45 13.00 3.31 -7.00
N THR A 46 12.12 2.85 -6.11
CA THR A 46 10.98 1.97 -6.42
C THR A 46 10.10 2.49 -7.55
N TYR A 47 9.83 3.80 -7.58
CA TYR A 47 9.03 4.48 -8.61
C TYR A 47 9.89 5.37 -9.51
N GLY A 48 11.10 4.90 -9.86
CA GLY A 48 12.05 5.64 -10.68
C GLY A 48 11.70 5.81 -12.15
N LEU A 49 10.59 5.23 -12.66
CA LEU A 49 10.16 5.37 -14.05
C LEU A 49 9.17 6.52 -14.24
N LYS A 50 9.30 7.29 -15.34
CA LYS A 50 8.41 8.41 -15.69
C LYS A 50 6.93 8.02 -15.78
N GLU A 51 6.63 6.79 -16.20
CA GLU A 51 5.26 6.30 -16.38
C GLU A 51 4.47 6.25 -15.06
N THR A 52 5.19 6.23 -13.93
CA THR A 52 4.63 6.27 -12.58
C THR A 52 4.13 7.66 -12.16
N LEU A 53 4.44 8.72 -12.94
CA LEU A 53 3.88 10.08 -12.79
C LEU A 53 2.34 10.11 -12.80
N SER A 54 1.70 9.11 -13.39
CA SER A 54 0.24 9.03 -13.58
C SER A 54 -0.54 8.61 -12.33
N VAL A 55 0.14 8.22 -11.24
CA VAL A 55 -0.51 7.73 -10.02
C VAL A 55 -0.90 8.90 -9.12
N ASN A 56 -2.00 9.56 -9.45
CA ASN A 56 -2.60 10.56 -8.59
C ASN A 56 -3.55 9.89 -7.57
N ARG A 57 -3.26 10.06 -6.27
CA ARG A 57 -4.05 9.52 -5.16
C ARG A 57 -5.53 9.90 -5.24
N GLU A 58 -5.85 11.11 -5.67
CA GLU A 58 -7.22 11.57 -5.83
C GLU A 58 -7.94 10.79 -6.94
N ILE A 59 -7.29 10.60 -8.09
CA ILE A 59 -7.84 9.82 -9.21
C ILE A 59 -8.08 8.37 -8.78
N GLU A 60 -7.12 7.77 -8.09
CA GLU A 60 -7.23 6.41 -7.56
C GLU A 60 -8.33 6.28 -6.51
N THR A 61 -8.48 7.28 -5.63
CA THR A 61 -9.58 7.34 -4.64
C THR A 61 -10.93 7.42 -5.34
N HIS A 62 -11.07 8.23 -6.39
CA HIS A 62 -12.29 8.33 -7.17
C HIS A 62 -12.61 7.02 -7.92
N ARG A 63 -11.60 6.37 -8.50
CA ARG A 63 -11.75 5.07 -9.17
C ARG A 63 -12.20 3.99 -8.17
N LEU A 64 -11.56 3.94 -6.99
CA LEU A 64 -11.90 3.00 -5.93
C LEU A 64 -13.33 3.23 -5.45
N SER A 65 -13.68 4.48 -5.13
CA SER A 65 -15.03 4.84 -4.68
C SER A 65 -16.11 4.42 -5.68
N ARG A 66 -15.88 4.63 -6.99
CA ARG A 66 -16.82 4.23 -8.05
C ARG A 66 -17.02 2.72 -8.08
N LYS A 67 -15.93 1.95 -8.01
CA LYS A 67 -15.97 0.48 -8.00
C LYS A 67 -16.65 -0.06 -6.74
N LEU A 68 -16.28 0.44 -5.57
CA LEU A 68 -16.93 0.11 -4.30
C LEU A 68 -18.45 0.37 -4.34
N ARG A 69 -18.86 1.57 -4.79
CA ARG A 69 -20.28 1.94 -4.88
C ARG A 69 -21.06 0.99 -5.79
N LYS A 70 -20.49 0.64 -6.94
CA LYS A 70 -21.11 -0.28 -7.90
C LYS A 70 -21.28 -1.68 -7.29
N THR A 71 -20.22 -2.24 -6.72
CA THR A 71 -20.21 -3.60 -6.18
C THR A 71 -21.15 -3.73 -4.98
N LEU A 72 -21.04 -2.83 -4.00
CA LEU A 72 -21.88 -2.82 -2.81
C LEU A 72 -23.35 -2.51 -3.15
N GLY A 73 -23.60 -1.56 -4.06
CA GLY A 73 -24.95 -1.22 -4.50
C GLY A 73 -25.67 -2.33 -5.27
N SER A 74 -24.91 -3.25 -5.88
CA SER A 74 -25.45 -4.42 -6.60
C SER A 74 -25.71 -5.62 -5.68
N GLY A 75 -25.52 -5.46 -4.37
CA GLY A 75 -25.69 -6.53 -3.40
C GLY A 75 -24.44 -7.40 -3.20
N GLY A 76 -23.27 -6.98 -3.70
CA GLY A 76 -22.02 -7.73 -3.63
C GLY A 76 -21.16 -7.40 -2.42
N ARG A 77 -20.14 -8.23 -2.19
CA ARG A 77 -19.13 -8.04 -1.14
C ARG A 77 -17.85 -7.49 -1.75
N VAL A 78 -17.08 -6.71 -1.00
CA VAL A 78 -15.76 -6.25 -1.42
C VAL A 78 -14.71 -6.74 -0.43
N MET A 79 -13.63 -7.32 -0.92
CA MET A 79 -12.43 -7.58 -0.13
C MET A 79 -11.28 -6.68 -0.58
N LEU A 80 -10.60 -6.10 0.41
CA LEU A 80 -9.36 -5.34 0.27
C LEU A 80 -8.24 -6.13 0.95
N PRO A 81 -7.46 -6.94 0.20
CA PRO A 81 -6.25 -7.55 0.73
C PRO A 81 -5.22 -6.46 1.06
N VAL A 82 -4.72 -6.45 2.30
CA VAL A 82 -3.79 -5.42 2.78
C VAL A 82 -2.66 -6.00 3.61
N PHE A 83 -1.49 -5.36 3.58
CA PHE A 83 -0.49 -5.58 4.63
C PHE A 83 -1.03 -5.09 5.96
N ALA A 84 -0.80 -5.87 7.03
CA ALA A 84 -1.39 -5.58 8.33
C ALA A 84 -0.86 -4.27 8.93
N LEU A 85 0.39 -3.90 8.62
CA LEU A 85 1.01 -2.63 8.97
C LEU A 85 1.07 -1.69 7.75
N GLY A 86 0.76 -0.41 7.95
CA GLY A 86 0.73 0.61 6.91
C GLY A 86 -0.57 0.57 6.12
N ARG A 87 -0.65 -0.30 5.11
CA ARG A 87 -1.76 -0.28 4.13
C ARG A 87 -3.12 -0.59 4.76
N GLY A 88 -3.16 -1.46 5.77
CA GLY A 88 -4.41 -1.80 6.46
C GLY A 88 -5.04 -0.60 7.16
N GLN A 89 -4.24 0.22 7.84
CA GLN A 89 -4.71 1.43 8.51
C GLN A 89 -5.20 2.47 7.48
N GLU A 90 -4.42 2.69 6.42
CA GLU A 90 -4.77 3.58 5.30
C GLU A 90 -6.09 3.19 4.62
N ALA A 91 -6.23 1.91 4.26
CA ALA A 91 -7.44 1.41 3.62
C ALA A 91 -8.65 1.56 4.54
N LEU A 92 -8.51 1.22 5.83
CA LEU A 92 -9.59 1.35 6.80
C LEU A 92 -10.04 2.80 6.97
N TYR A 93 -9.10 3.74 7.13
CA TYR A 93 -9.39 5.17 7.24
C TYR A 93 -10.12 5.67 5.98
N MET A 94 -9.61 5.33 4.80
CA MET A 94 -10.18 5.73 3.52
C MET A 94 -11.62 5.21 3.33
N ILE A 95 -11.88 3.94 3.65
CA ILE A 95 -13.22 3.36 3.57
C ILE A 95 -14.20 4.07 4.51
N LEU A 96 -13.79 4.34 5.74
CA LEU A 96 -14.63 5.07 6.70
C LEU A 96 -14.94 6.49 6.21
N LYS A 97 -13.97 7.20 5.63
CA LYS A 97 -14.21 8.53 5.03
C LYS A 97 -15.14 8.47 3.82
N LEU A 98 -15.02 7.46 2.97
CA LEU A 98 -15.92 7.29 1.83
C LEU A 98 -17.36 6.96 2.28
N MET A 99 -17.53 6.21 3.37
CA MET A 99 -18.85 5.93 3.98
C MET A 99 -19.45 7.16 4.67
N GLU A 100 -18.64 7.93 5.40
CA GLU A 100 -19.04 9.18 6.05
C GLU A 100 -19.54 10.20 5.02
N ALA A 101 -18.81 10.35 3.90
CA ALA A 101 -19.15 11.26 2.81
C ALA A 101 -20.23 10.71 1.83
N GLU A 102 -20.87 9.59 2.17
CA GLU A 102 -21.92 8.93 1.36
C GLU A 102 -21.52 8.62 -0.09
N LYS A 103 -20.20 8.50 -0.33
CA LYS A 103 -19.66 8.11 -1.64
C LYS A 103 -19.88 6.63 -1.90
N ILE A 104 -19.86 5.81 -0.84
CA ILE A 104 -20.19 4.38 -0.88
C ILE A 104 -21.30 4.05 0.13
N PRO A 105 -22.10 2.98 -0.08
CA PRO A 105 -23.14 2.56 0.85
C PRO A 105 -22.59 2.22 2.24
N ARG A 106 -23.40 2.46 3.28
CA ARG A 106 -23.06 2.01 4.64
C ARG A 106 -23.32 0.52 4.75
N VAL A 107 -22.25 -0.26 4.89
CA VAL A 107 -22.27 -1.72 5.04
C VAL A 107 -21.36 -2.13 6.21
N PRO A 108 -21.52 -3.34 6.78
CA PRO A 108 -20.59 -3.84 7.78
C PRO A 108 -19.15 -3.89 7.25
N ILE A 109 -18.20 -3.43 8.08
CA ILE A 109 -16.75 -3.56 7.82
C ILE A 109 -16.19 -4.64 8.75
N TYR A 110 -15.48 -5.59 8.17
CA TYR A 110 -14.80 -6.66 8.88
C TYR A 110 -13.29 -6.59 8.67
N ILE A 111 -12.54 -6.70 9.77
CA ILE A 111 -11.08 -6.75 9.74
C ILE A 111 -10.56 -7.98 10.47
N ASN A 112 -9.38 -8.46 10.13
CA ASN A 112 -8.72 -9.51 10.92
C ASN A 112 -7.99 -8.91 12.14
N GLY A 113 -7.67 -9.77 13.12
CA GLY A 113 -7.11 -9.34 14.40
C GLY A 113 -5.80 -8.54 14.30
N MET A 114 -4.95 -8.84 13.31
CA MET A 114 -3.67 -8.15 13.16
C MET A 114 -3.84 -6.69 12.70
N VAL A 115 -4.72 -6.43 11.73
CA VAL A 115 -5.08 -5.06 11.32
C VAL A 115 -5.67 -4.29 12.52
N HIS A 116 -6.52 -4.94 13.32
CA HIS A 116 -7.09 -4.31 14.51
C HIS A 116 -6.03 -3.90 15.53
N VAL A 117 -5.17 -4.83 15.94
CA VAL A 117 -4.13 -4.59 16.96
C VAL A 117 -3.16 -3.48 16.52
N LEU A 118 -2.72 -3.50 15.26
CA LEU A 118 -1.80 -2.49 14.75
C LEU A 118 -2.47 -1.12 14.58
N THR A 119 -3.78 -1.10 14.26
CA THR A 119 -4.54 0.17 14.23
C THR A 119 -4.71 0.74 15.64
N ASP A 120 -4.98 -0.10 16.64
CA ASP A 120 -5.05 0.34 18.04
C ASP A 120 -3.69 0.85 18.55
N LEU A 121 -2.60 0.18 18.17
CA LEU A 121 -1.24 0.65 18.47
C LEU A 121 -0.94 2.01 17.84
N LEU A 122 -1.26 2.19 16.55
CA LEU A 122 -1.15 3.49 15.86
C LEU A 122 -1.88 4.60 16.62
N LEU A 123 -3.14 4.35 17.02
CA LEU A 123 -3.98 5.33 17.70
C LEU A 123 -3.54 5.64 19.13
N LYS A 124 -2.75 4.76 19.76
CA LYS A 124 -2.25 4.93 21.13
C LYS A 124 -0.89 5.61 21.19
N GLU A 125 0.06 5.14 20.38
CA GLU A 125 1.48 5.44 20.56
C GLU A 125 2.00 6.54 19.62
N HIS A 126 1.35 6.77 18.48
CA HIS A 126 1.86 7.70 17.47
C HIS A 126 1.10 9.02 17.52
N ASP A 127 1.78 10.10 17.92
CA ASP A 127 1.16 11.44 17.96
C ASP A 127 1.08 12.14 16.58
N ASP A 128 1.52 11.46 15.53
CA ASP A 128 1.73 12.06 14.21
C ASP A 128 0.42 12.43 13.47
N MET A 129 -0.70 11.82 13.85
CA MET A 129 -2.01 12.18 13.32
C MET A 129 -2.65 13.30 14.13
N ASN A 130 -3.19 14.34 13.46
CA ASN A 130 -3.95 15.41 14.11
C ASN A 130 -5.00 14.84 15.10
N SER A 131 -5.05 15.41 16.30
CA SER A 131 -5.91 15.02 17.41
C SER A 131 -7.39 14.82 17.02
N GLU A 132 -7.93 15.70 16.16
CA GLU A 132 -9.30 15.59 15.66
C GLU A 132 -9.50 14.36 14.77
N ASN A 133 -8.61 14.16 13.79
CA ASN A 133 -8.63 13.00 12.91
C ASN A 133 -8.45 11.70 13.69
N ARG A 134 -7.61 11.70 14.73
CA ARG A 134 -7.43 10.56 15.62
C ARG A 134 -8.68 10.21 16.39
N ALA A 135 -9.30 11.20 17.03
CA ALA A 135 -10.52 11.01 17.80
C ALA A 135 -11.65 10.50 16.89
N TRP A 136 -11.78 11.09 15.71
CA TRP A 136 -12.72 10.66 14.67
C TRP A 136 -12.46 9.21 14.24
N PHE A 137 -11.21 8.84 13.96
CA PHE A 137 -10.89 7.50 13.45
C PHE A 137 -11.17 6.44 14.51
N LYS A 138 -10.77 6.70 15.76
CA LYS A 138 -11.05 5.83 16.90
C LYS A 138 -12.54 5.59 17.11
N ASP A 139 -13.33 6.66 17.08
CA ASP A 139 -14.79 6.58 17.24
C ASP A 139 -15.47 5.87 16.05
N SER A 140 -15.02 6.14 14.83
CA SER A 140 -15.53 5.50 13.61
C SER A 140 -15.26 3.99 13.60
N ILE A 141 -14.08 3.56 14.03
CA ILE A 141 -13.77 2.13 14.19
C ILE A 141 -14.74 1.47 15.16
N LYS A 142 -14.95 2.09 16.34
CA LYS A 142 -15.86 1.56 17.36
C LYS A 142 -17.30 1.41 16.86
N ARG A 143 -17.76 2.31 15.99
CA ARG A 143 -19.14 2.33 15.48
C ARG A 143 -19.37 1.39 14.29
N HIS A 144 -18.36 1.17 13.46
CA HIS A 144 -18.57 0.58 12.13
C HIS A 144 -17.76 -0.69 11.84
N VAL A 145 -16.76 -1.01 12.67
CA VAL A 145 -15.78 -2.06 12.36
C VAL A 145 -15.92 -3.23 13.34
N THR A 146 -15.99 -4.44 12.79
CA THR A 146 -16.05 -5.69 13.55
C THR A 146 -14.79 -6.52 13.29
N VAL A 147 -14.15 -7.01 14.36
CA VAL A 147 -13.06 -7.96 14.23
C VAL A 147 -13.64 -9.35 13.92
N ILE A 148 -13.14 -10.00 12.88
CA ILE A 148 -13.61 -11.34 12.49
C ILE A 148 -13.37 -12.33 13.65
N PRO A 149 -14.41 -13.08 14.08
CA PRO A 149 -14.27 -14.10 15.11
C PRO A 149 -13.50 -15.32 14.60
N LYS A 150 -13.00 -16.15 15.51
CA LYS A 150 -12.33 -17.41 15.16
C LYS A 150 -13.19 -18.36 14.33
N LYS A 151 -14.51 -18.37 14.57
CA LYS A 151 -15.46 -19.18 13.81
C LYS A 151 -15.91 -18.40 12.56
N LEU A 152 -15.39 -18.78 11.40
CA LEU A 152 -15.57 -18.04 10.16
C LEU A 152 -16.89 -18.32 9.44
N SER A 153 -17.55 -19.44 9.74
CA SER A 153 -18.69 -19.97 8.95
C SER A 153 -19.78 -18.93 8.72
N SER A 154 -20.15 -18.17 9.76
CA SER A 154 -21.20 -17.15 9.65
C SER A 154 -20.89 -16.03 8.66
N ILE A 155 -19.61 -15.65 8.50
CA ILE A 155 -19.21 -14.56 7.58
C ILE A 155 -18.93 -15.12 6.18
N ILE A 156 -18.44 -16.36 6.07
CA ILE A 156 -18.20 -17.00 4.77
C ILE A 156 -19.52 -17.28 4.05
N GLU A 157 -20.52 -17.75 4.79
CA GLU A 157 -21.85 -18.09 4.29
C GLU A 157 -22.73 -16.84 4.04
N ASP A 158 -22.50 -15.75 4.77
CA ASP A 158 -23.22 -14.49 4.56
C ASP A 158 -22.82 -13.83 3.24
N LYS A 159 -23.78 -13.74 2.32
CA LYS A 159 -23.64 -13.10 1.00
C LYS A 159 -24.17 -11.66 0.97
N SER A 160 -24.54 -11.10 2.12
CA SER A 160 -24.97 -9.71 2.24
C SER A 160 -23.81 -8.74 1.93
N PRO A 161 -24.10 -7.52 1.46
CA PRO A 161 -23.06 -6.52 1.20
C PRO A 161 -22.22 -6.22 2.43
N MET A 162 -20.90 -6.31 2.29
CA MET A 162 -19.93 -6.02 3.34
C MET A 162 -18.57 -5.67 2.74
N ILE A 163 -17.73 -5.03 3.54
CA ILE A 163 -16.33 -4.77 3.21
C ILE A 163 -15.44 -5.61 4.14
N LEU A 164 -14.51 -6.36 3.55
CA LEU A 164 -13.52 -7.18 4.25
C LEU A 164 -12.13 -6.56 4.04
N ILE A 165 -11.47 -6.06 5.09
CA ILE A 165 -10.10 -5.53 5.01
C ILE A 165 -9.18 -6.49 5.76
N LEU A 166 -8.54 -7.37 5.01
CA LEU A 166 -7.89 -8.57 5.57
C LEU A 166 -6.43 -8.65 5.15
N SER A 167 -5.57 -9.02 6.10
CA SER A 167 -4.21 -9.45 5.76
C SER A 167 -4.18 -10.92 5.34
N SER A 168 -3.28 -11.34 4.45
CA SER A 168 -2.15 -10.60 3.84
C SER A 168 -2.50 -9.79 2.57
N GLY A 169 -1.63 -8.84 2.21
CA GLY A 169 -1.81 -7.96 1.04
C GLY A 169 -1.63 -8.64 -0.31
N MET A 170 -0.98 -9.80 -0.34
CA MET A 170 -0.64 -10.55 -1.55
C MET A 170 -1.29 -11.93 -1.62
N LEU A 171 -2.29 -12.18 -0.76
CA LEU A 171 -2.99 -13.47 -0.66
C LEU A 171 -2.05 -14.64 -0.40
N ILE A 172 -1.08 -14.49 0.51
CA ILE A 172 -0.25 -15.60 0.99
C ILE A 172 -1.15 -16.72 1.51
N GLU A 173 -0.81 -17.97 1.20
CA GLU A 173 -1.55 -19.15 1.64
C GLU A 173 -1.75 -19.18 3.17
N ASP A 174 -2.80 -19.86 3.61
CA ASP A 174 -3.24 -19.96 5.01
C ASP A 174 -3.62 -18.64 5.71
N THR A 175 -3.51 -17.49 5.03
CA THR A 175 -3.98 -16.21 5.56
C THR A 175 -5.49 -16.04 5.41
N LEU A 176 -6.08 -15.20 6.26
CA LEU A 176 -7.53 -14.99 6.23
C LEU A 176 -7.99 -14.37 4.91
N SER A 177 -7.21 -13.44 4.34
CA SER A 177 -7.47 -12.90 3.00
C SER A 177 -7.49 -14.00 1.93
N TYR A 178 -6.60 -14.99 2.00
CA TYR A 178 -6.55 -16.10 1.05
C TYR A 178 -7.77 -17.02 1.17
N ILE A 179 -8.16 -17.36 2.41
CA ILE A 179 -9.35 -18.18 2.69
C ILE A 179 -10.61 -17.50 2.12
N PHE A 180 -10.78 -16.20 2.36
CA PHE A 180 -11.92 -15.44 1.81
C PHE A 180 -11.83 -15.26 0.30
N ALA A 181 -10.63 -15.02 -0.26
CA ALA A 181 -10.43 -14.88 -1.69
C ALA A 181 -10.92 -16.10 -2.46
N ARG A 182 -10.54 -17.32 -2.05
CA ARG A 182 -10.95 -18.56 -2.71
C ARG A 182 -12.47 -18.68 -2.90
N GLN A 183 -13.23 -18.22 -1.91
CA GLN A 183 -14.70 -18.21 -1.97
C GLN A 183 -15.22 -17.05 -2.84
N MET A 184 -14.70 -15.85 -2.62
CA MET A 184 -15.16 -14.64 -3.30
C MET A 184 -14.84 -14.63 -4.79
N LEU A 185 -13.77 -15.30 -5.22
CA LEU A 185 -13.41 -15.43 -6.65
C LEU A 185 -14.55 -16.03 -7.48
N LEU A 186 -15.37 -16.90 -6.89
CA LEU A 186 -16.52 -17.54 -7.54
C LEU A 186 -17.80 -16.68 -7.51
N GLU A 187 -17.80 -15.56 -6.80
CA GLU A 187 -18.97 -14.71 -6.56
C GLU A 187 -19.07 -13.56 -7.59
N ALA A 188 -19.88 -13.73 -8.63
CA ALA A 188 -19.98 -12.79 -9.76
C ALA A 188 -20.41 -11.34 -9.39
N LYS A 189 -21.04 -11.15 -8.23
CA LYS A 189 -21.44 -9.82 -7.74
C LYS A 189 -20.38 -9.17 -6.85
N SER A 190 -19.42 -9.93 -6.35
CA SER A 190 -18.42 -9.48 -5.40
C SER A 190 -17.19 -8.95 -6.13
N ALA A 191 -16.25 -8.42 -5.36
CA ALA A 191 -14.99 -7.96 -5.89
C ALA A 191 -13.81 -8.12 -4.92
N ILE A 192 -12.61 -8.26 -5.50
CA ILE A 192 -11.33 -8.24 -4.80
C ILE A 192 -10.50 -7.09 -5.34
N TYR A 193 -10.20 -6.12 -4.49
CA TYR A 193 -9.45 -4.91 -4.88
C TYR A 193 -8.14 -4.83 -4.10
N PHE A 194 -7.03 -5.05 -4.81
CA PHE A 194 -5.68 -4.95 -4.26
C PHE A 194 -5.31 -3.48 -4.05
N MET A 195 -4.59 -3.19 -2.97
CA MET A 195 -4.31 -1.81 -2.52
C MET A 195 -2.83 -1.40 -2.68
N GLY A 196 -2.07 -2.13 -3.49
CA GLY A 196 -0.66 -1.89 -3.76
C GLY A 196 -0.03 -3.01 -4.57
N TYR A 197 1.28 -2.92 -4.75
CA TYR A 197 2.10 -3.86 -5.53
C TYR A 197 1.83 -5.34 -5.19
N GLN A 198 1.93 -6.19 -6.20
CA GLN A 198 1.83 -7.64 -6.12
C GLN A 198 3.07 -8.24 -6.77
N SER A 199 3.86 -9.03 -6.03
CA SER A 199 5.04 -9.65 -6.63
C SER A 199 4.61 -10.74 -7.63
N PRO A 200 5.35 -10.92 -8.74
CA PRO A 200 5.00 -11.90 -9.79
C PRO A 200 4.77 -13.32 -9.27
N GLU A 201 5.43 -13.70 -8.19
CA GLU A 201 5.37 -15.02 -7.55
C GLU A 201 4.17 -15.17 -6.60
N SER A 202 3.45 -14.08 -6.31
CA SER A 202 2.37 -14.09 -5.32
C SER A 202 1.04 -14.60 -5.89
N PRO A 203 0.19 -15.26 -5.07
CA PRO A 203 -1.16 -15.63 -5.48
C PRO A 203 -2.01 -14.43 -5.90
N GLY A 204 -1.82 -13.26 -5.27
CA GLY A 204 -2.52 -12.04 -5.65
C GLY A 204 -2.19 -11.56 -7.07
N PHE A 205 -0.93 -11.69 -7.51
CA PHE A 205 -0.55 -11.44 -8.90
C PHE A 205 -1.21 -12.43 -9.87
N ALA A 206 -1.20 -13.73 -9.53
CA ALA A 206 -1.85 -14.75 -10.34
C ALA A 206 -3.36 -14.49 -10.52
N VAL A 207 -4.05 -14.01 -9.47
CA VAL A 207 -5.46 -13.60 -9.54
C VAL A 207 -5.67 -12.43 -10.51
N LEU A 208 -4.80 -11.41 -10.47
CA LEU A 208 -4.87 -10.27 -11.39
C LEU A 208 -4.67 -10.70 -12.85
N GLU A 209 -3.68 -11.54 -13.11
CA GLU A 209 -3.39 -12.02 -14.47
C GLU A 209 -4.49 -12.94 -15.00
N ALA A 210 -5.02 -13.83 -14.17
CA ALA A 210 -6.17 -14.65 -14.53
C ALA A 210 -7.37 -13.77 -14.89
N PHE A 211 -7.69 -12.73 -14.12
CA PHE A 211 -8.81 -11.84 -14.40
C PHE A 211 -8.68 -11.09 -15.74
N LYS A 212 -7.46 -10.69 -16.13
CA LYS A 212 -7.17 -10.01 -17.40
C LYS A 212 -7.19 -10.95 -18.62
N SER A 213 -6.98 -12.24 -18.40
CA SER A 213 -6.79 -13.22 -19.48
C SER A 213 -7.93 -14.25 -19.56
N THR A 214 -7.71 -15.45 -19.04
CA THR A 214 -8.60 -16.61 -19.21
C THR A 214 -9.74 -16.66 -18.20
N ARG A 215 -9.63 -15.89 -17.11
CA ARG A 215 -10.41 -16.04 -15.88
C ARG A 215 -10.32 -17.43 -15.25
N GLN A 216 -9.33 -18.22 -15.64
CA GLN A 216 -9.03 -19.52 -15.07
C GLN A 216 -7.77 -19.38 -14.23
N LEU A 217 -7.85 -19.82 -12.98
CA LEU A 217 -6.77 -19.75 -12.01
C LEU A 217 -6.61 -21.11 -11.34
N GLU A 218 -5.40 -21.50 -11.01
CA GLU A 218 -5.14 -22.63 -10.12
C GLU A 218 -4.60 -22.10 -8.80
N LEU A 219 -5.30 -22.37 -7.70
CA LEU A 219 -4.85 -22.07 -6.33
C LEU A 219 -4.89 -23.36 -5.51
N ASN A 220 -3.76 -23.77 -4.95
CA ASN A 220 -3.60 -25.01 -4.18
C ASN A 220 -4.18 -26.23 -4.91
N GLU A 221 -3.78 -26.42 -6.18
CA GLU A 221 -4.21 -27.52 -7.06
C GLU A 221 -5.71 -27.51 -7.42
N GLU A 222 -6.46 -26.50 -6.98
CA GLU A 222 -7.87 -26.32 -7.34
C GLU A 222 -8.03 -25.31 -8.48
N LYS A 223 -8.79 -25.70 -9.51
CA LYS A 223 -9.16 -24.83 -10.62
C LYS A 223 -10.33 -23.94 -10.22
N ILE A 224 -10.12 -22.63 -10.30
CA ILE A 224 -11.09 -21.59 -9.95
C ILE A 224 -11.43 -20.79 -11.21
N ASP A 225 -12.73 -20.65 -11.45
CA ASP A 225 -13.30 -19.77 -12.47
C ASP A 225 -13.55 -18.39 -11.84
N VAL A 226 -12.68 -17.42 -12.14
CA VAL A 226 -12.70 -16.06 -11.59
C VAL A 226 -13.88 -15.28 -12.15
N ARG A 227 -14.93 -15.18 -11.34
CA ARG A 227 -16.20 -14.51 -11.68
C ARG A 227 -16.35 -13.13 -11.07
N CYS A 228 -15.72 -12.88 -9.92
CA CYS A 228 -15.78 -11.57 -9.26
C CYS A 228 -15.02 -10.51 -10.07
N ASP A 229 -15.32 -9.24 -9.82
CA ASP A 229 -14.48 -8.15 -10.33
C ASP A 229 -13.14 -8.13 -9.58
N VAL A 230 -12.03 -7.98 -10.32
CA VAL A 230 -10.70 -7.85 -9.72
C VAL A 230 -10.06 -6.57 -10.24
N ASP A 231 -9.39 -5.85 -9.35
CA ASP A 231 -8.63 -4.67 -9.73
C ASP A 231 -7.48 -4.42 -8.75
N ILE A 232 -6.53 -3.60 -9.16
CA ILE A 232 -5.42 -3.14 -8.33
C ILE A 232 -5.45 -1.62 -8.28
N PHE A 233 -5.31 -1.06 -7.08
CA PHE A 233 -5.25 0.36 -6.81
C PHE A 233 -3.88 0.72 -6.27
N ASN A 234 -3.28 1.76 -6.82
CA ASN A 234 -1.95 2.19 -6.42
C ASN A 234 -2.04 3.34 -5.42
N PHE A 235 -2.01 3.00 -4.13
CA PHE A 235 -1.94 3.96 -3.05
C PHE A 235 -0.54 4.06 -2.44
N SER A 236 0.54 3.86 -3.21
CA SER A 236 1.92 3.74 -2.72
C SER A 236 2.28 4.60 -1.50
N GLY A 237 3.01 3.98 -0.56
CA GLY A 237 3.64 4.68 0.56
C GLY A 237 5.06 5.15 0.27
N HIS A 238 5.55 4.92 -0.95
CA HIS A 238 6.85 5.35 -1.44
C HIS A 238 6.74 6.68 -2.18
N ALA A 239 7.90 7.31 -2.35
CA ALA A 239 8.08 8.51 -3.12
C ALA A 239 7.72 8.21 -4.57
N ASN A 240 6.85 9.04 -5.15
CA ASN A 240 6.61 9.02 -6.58
C ASN A 240 7.83 9.53 -7.34
N TYR A 241 7.81 9.39 -8.66
CA TYR A 241 8.91 9.83 -9.52
C TYR A 241 9.35 11.29 -9.29
N SER A 242 8.41 12.22 -9.14
CA SER A 242 8.74 13.63 -8.88
C SER A 242 9.40 13.83 -7.51
N GLU A 243 8.92 13.13 -6.49
CA GLU A 243 9.51 13.16 -5.15
C GLU A 243 10.93 12.57 -5.15
N LEU A 244 11.17 11.47 -5.89
CA LEU A 244 12.49 10.84 -6.02
C LEU A 244 13.52 11.75 -6.71
N LEU A 245 13.08 12.64 -7.61
CA LEU A 245 13.93 13.68 -8.19
C LEU A 245 14.09 14.89 -7.24
N GLU A 246 13.08 15.17 -6.43
CA GLU A 246 13.06 16.31 -5.52
C GLU A 246 13.97 16.10 -4.30
N ILE A 247 14.03 14.89 -3.73
CA ILE A 247 14.85 14.57 -2.56
C ILE A 247 16.32 15.00 -2.75
N PRO A 248 17.07 14.51 -3.77
CA PRO A 248 18.45 14.91 -3.96
C PRO A 248 18.59 16.40 -4.32
N ARG A 249 17.62 16.99 -5.02
CA ARG A 249 17.61 18.43 -5.33
C ARG A 249 17.41 19.31 -4.10
N ARG A 250 16.65 18.88 -3.10
CA ARG A 250 16.53 19.59 -1.82
C ARG A 250 17.78 19.44 -0.95
N LEU A 251 18.37 18.25 -0.95
CA LEU A 251 19.50 17.90 -0.09
C LEU A 251 20.87 18.32 -0.63
N GLN A 252 20.99 18.52 -1.95
CA GLN A 252 22.22 18.90 -2.65
C GLN A 252 23.45 18.07 -2.23
N PRO A 253 23.39 16.72 -2.22
CA PRO A 253 24.52 15.90 -1.80
C PRO A 253 25.67 15.99 -2.82
N LYS A 254 26.88 15.72 -2.36
CA LYS A 254 28.03 15.55 -3.27
C LYS A 254 27.93 14.25 -4.06
N LYS A 255 27.33 13.22 -3.45
CA LYS A 255 27.18 11.88 -4.02
C LYS A 255 25.80 11.29 -3.73
N LEU A 256 25.19 10.70 -4.74
CA LEU A 256 23.90 10.02 -4.67
C LEU A 256 24.09 8.54 -4.99
N ILE A 257 23.49 7.68 -4.17
CA ILE A 257 23.53 6.23 -4.35
C ILE A 257 22.08 5.76 -4.42
N TYR A 258 21.71 5.14 -5.53
CA TYR A 258 20.38 4.56 -5.68
C TYR A 258 20.39 3.08 -5.34
N VAL A 259 19.46 2.69 -4.49
CA VAL A 259 19.19 1.30 -4.07
C VAL A 259 17.69 1.04 -4.15
N HIS A 260 17.26 -0.20 -3.86
CA HIS A 260 15.85 -0.57 -3.72
C HIS A 260 14.93 -0.06 -4.86
N GLY A 261 15.01 -0.75 -6.01
CA GLY A 261 14.17 -0.53 -7.18
C GLY A 261 14.61 -1.43 -8.32
N ASP A 262 13.76 -1.59 -9.33
CA ASP A 262 14.12 -2.35 -10.53
C ASP A 262 15.24 -1.62 -11.29
N LYS A 263 16.12 -2.37 -11.94
CA LYS A 263 17.30 -1.82 -12.62
C LYS A 263 16.95 -0.66 -13.56
N GLU A 264 15.91 -0.82 -14.36
CA GLU A 264 15.45 0.20 -15.30
C GLU A 264 14.99 1.49 -14.59
N ALA A 265 14.33 1.37 -13.44
CA ALA A 265 13.89 2.50 -12.64
C ALA A 265 15.09 3.28 -12.06
N LEU A 266 16.11 2.56 -11.55
CA LEU A 266 17.31 3.18 -11.00
C LEU A 266 18.14 3.88 -12.08
N GLU A 267 18.34 3.23 -13.23
CA GLU A 267 19.06 3.81 -14.36
C GLU A 267 18.35 5.05 -14.92
N ASN A 268 17.02 5.04 -15.02
CA ASN A 268 16.27 6.22 -15.45
C ASN A 268 16.45 7.41 -14.48
N LEU A 269 16.44 7.18 -13.16
CA LEU A 269 16.72 8.25 -12.19
C LEU A 269 18.14 8.79 -12.33
N LYS A 270 19.11 7.91 -12.55
CA LYS A 270 20.50 8.30 -12.81
C LYS A 270 20.62 9.13 -14.09
N GLU A 271 20.01 8.70 -15.18
CA GLU A 271 20.05 9.44 -16.45
C GLU A 271 19.50 10.87 -16.31
N GLU A 272 18.47 11.07 -15.50
CA GLU A 272 17.84 12.37 -15.27
C GLU A 272 18.66 13.31 -14.40
N LEU A 273 19.45 12.76 -13.47
CA LEU A 273 20.17 13.53 -12.46
C LEU A 273 21.70 13.55 -12.68
N GLN A 274 22.23 12.82 -13.67
CA GLN A 274 23.68 12.67 -13.92
C GLN A 274 24.43 13.98 -14.15
N TYR A 275 23.74 15.04 -14.58
CA TYR A 275 24.33 16.37 -14.78
C TYR A 275 24.30 17.25 -13.53
N GLU A 276 23.54 16.83 -12.50
CA GLU A 276 23.40 17.53 -11.23
C GLU A 276 24.29 16.90 -10.13
N PHE A 277 24.47 15.57 -10.15
CA PHE A 277 25.13 14.82 -9.07
C PHE A 277 26.08 13.72 -9.58
N GLU A 278 27.04 13.32 -8.75
CA GLU A 278 27.75 12.04 -8.91
C GLU A 278 26.83 10.91 -8.44
N ILE A 279 26.56 9.92 -9.32
CA ILE A 279 25.54 8.89 -9.05
C ILE A 279 26.09 7.47 -9.24
N ASP A 280 25.98 6.66 -8.19
CA ASP A 280 26.26 5.22 -8.21
C ASP A 280 24.97 4.39 -8.06
N ILE A 281 24.96 3.23 -8.74
CA ILE A 281 23.93 2.19 -8.61
C ILE A 281 24.70 0.89 -8.37
N PRO A 282 24.98 0.51 -7.10
CA PRO A 282 25.77 -0.66 -6.81
C PRO A 282 24.99 -1.94 -7.06
N ASP A 283 25.68 -2.96 -7.60
CA ASP A 283 25.17 -4.32 -7.55
C ASP A 283 25.26 -4.90 -6.13
N ASN A 284 24.48 -5.95 -5.84
CA ASN A 284 24.62 -6.67 -4.58
C ASN A 284 26.06 -7.17 -4.42
N LEU A 285 26.66 -6.93 -3.24
CA LEU A 285 28.06 -7.24 -2.88
C LEU A 285 29.11 -6.29 -3.47
N GLU A 286 28.71 -5.23 -4.17
CA GLU A 286 29.62 -4.15 -4.58
C GLU A 286 29.92 -3.20 -3.40
N GLU A 287 31.17 -2.77 -3.29
CA GLU A 287 31.62 -1.81 -2.29
C GLU A 287 31.84 -0.44 -2.94
N ILE A 288 31.18 0.60 -2.40
CA ILE A 288 31.36 1.99 -2.83
C ILE A 288 32.29 2.70 -1.84
N ALA A 289 33.35 3.32 -2.35
CA ALA A 289 34.19 4.21 -1.57
C ALA A 289 33.47 5.55 -1.33
N LEU A 290 33.36 5.93 -0.04
CA LEU A 290 32.66 7.13 0.43
C LEU A 290 33.61 8.30 0.65
#